data_AF-A0A0W0E286-F1
#
_entry.id   AF-A0A0W0E286-F1
#
_cell.length_a   1.000
_cell.length_b   1.000
_cell.length_c   1.000
_cell.angle_alpha   90.00
_cell.angle_beta   90.00
_cell.angle_gamma   90.00
#
_symmetry.space_group_name_H-M   'P 1'
#
loop_
_entity.id
_entity.type
_entity.pdbx_description
1 polymer ?
#
loop_
_entity_poly.entity_id
_entity_poly.type
_entity_poly.pdbx_seq_one_letter_code
_entity_poly.pdbx_strand_id
1 'polypeptide(L)'
;MSARRKRGGATKQAVVRLDNDVDMALLRRWMRGRVPMHVRQVKEPLVRATNYNQLMKGVALDKGKDPRVSFLNELDHFKRIKSLKYEVPNRQRMKYVDGYLQKLSESYHLTNKRANKLLNSELKTLEDNWIARHGKLPKIPNDSNISQTKKQHLKEQLSAYNAEVRQIKDNQPVTVYSVPGGTNFDYLTNCIKLLNSDRAILFSIDIEAFEFDTKIITEIGISIYDPRENLYSTAPITRNYHLIVSEVLQLRNSKFVCDYKDCYLLGESFVMPLKECCAFVQALLNYYMKPSTDNERTWSRAFVGHNIKGDIKWLKDIGVDFRDIGEPAGELRPYKEEADKNEPVYLLDTEKLYCANYGRKGSNLGRILQLLEIPHAFLHNAGNDAHYTLELLKRMCDVQYRELKRLDDLEHIATKIEKLNKRAKEEPKILPMSYAIAVANKTVKNFNDSNNGKKRNNLVQQTEFGGATFYNDPKEAFLSTFSNIKT
;
A
#
# COMPACT_ATOMS: atom_id res chain seq x y z
N MET A 1 -29.47 -23.55 -59.24
CA MET A 1 -30.24 -23.92 -58.04
C MET A 1 -29.28 -24.29 -56.91
N SER A 2 -29.43 -23.66 -55.75
CA SER A 2 -28.97 -24.03 -54.40
C SER A 2 -27.50 -24.53 -54.25
N ALA A 3 -26.49 -23.69 -53.97
CA ALA A 3 -26.21 -22.92 -52.75
C ALA A 3 -26.01 -23.74 -51.46
N ARG A 4 -24.78 -24.27 -51.27
CA ARG A 4 -24.24 -24.66 -49.97
C ARG A 4 -22.86 -24.02 -49.82
N ARG A 5 -22.73 -22.95 -49.02
CA ARG A 5 -21.43 -22.35 -48.69
C ARG A 5 -21.38 -21.98 -47.21
N LYS A 6 -20.40 -22.59 -46.54
CA LYS A 6 -19.88 -22.27 -45.21
C LYS A 6 -19.59 -20.77 -45.10
N ARG A 7 -19.97 -20.15 -43.98
CA ARG A 7 -19.40 -18.88 -43.50
C ARG A 7 -18.87 -19.10 -42.08
N GLY A 8 -17.56 -18.92 -41.93
CA GLY A 8 -16.99 -18.50 -40.65
C GLY A 8 -17.23 -17.00 -40.46
N GLY A 9 -17.19 -16.55 -39.20
CA GLY A 9 -17.21 -15.13 -38.90
C GLY A 9 -17.54 -14.81 -37.43
N ALA A 10 -16.59 -14.14 -36.78
CA ALA A 10 -16.74 -13.24 -35.64
C ALA A 10 -16.98 -13.83 -34.24
N THR A 11 -15.87 -14.05 -33.52
CA THR A 11 -15.79 -13.86 -32.06
C THR A 11 -16.19 -12.42 -31.74
N LYS A 12 -17.45 -12.22 -31.35
CA LYS A 12 -17.88 -11.00 -30.68
C LYS A 12 -17.18 -10.95 -29.31
N GLN A 13 -16.26 -10.01 -29.13
CA GLN A 13 -15.90 -9.53 -27.80
C GLN A 13 -17.18 -9.05 -27.12
N ALA A 14 -17.62 -9.79 -26.09
CA ALA A 14 -18.66 -9.33 -25.20
C ALA A 14 -18.07 -8.17 -24.39
N VAL A 15 -18.37 -6.94 -24.83
CA VAL A 15 -18.29 -5.76 -23.97
C VAL A 15 -19.37 -5.94 -22.92
N VAL A 16 -18.98 -6.47 -21.75
CA VAL A 16 -19.84 -6.44 -20.57
C VAL A 16 -19.87 -4.98 -20.12
N ARG A 17 -20.91 -4.26 -20.56
CA ARG A 17 -21.36 -3.07 -19.84
C ARG A 17 -21.86 -3.57 -18.49
N LEU A 18 -21.09 -3.32 -17.44
CA LEU A 18 -21.54 -3.47 -16.07
C LEU A 18 -22.41 -2.26 -15.76
N ASP A 19 -23.73 -2.45 -15.79
CA ASP A 19 -24.66 -1.52 -15.18
C ASP A 19 -24.40 -1.50 -13.66
N ASN A 20 -24.33 -0.28 -13.12
CA ASN A 20 -23.80 0.08 -11.80
C ASN A 20 -24.74 -0.19 -10.61
N ASP A 21 -25.60 -1.20 -10.68
CA ASP A 21 -26.48 -1.57 -9.56
C ASP A 21 -26.17 -3.00 -9.12
N VAL A 22 -25.42 -3.13 -8.02
CA VAL A 22 -25.24 -4.42 -7.35
C VAL A 22 -26.61 -4.89 -6.84
N ASP A 23 -27.11 -5.98 -7.40
CA ASP A 23 -28.37 -6.59 -6.99
C ASP A 23 -28.34 -6.93 -5.49
N MET A 24 -29.11 -6.19 -4.71
CA MET A 24 -29.22 -6.32 -3.26
C MET A 24 -29.71 -7.71 -2.83
N ALA A 25 -30.38 -8.46 -3.70
CA ALA A 25 -30.74 -9.86 -3.44
C ALA A 25 -29.51 -10.77 -3.47
N LEU A 26 -28.53 -10.46 -4.32
CA LEU A 26 -27.27 -11.17 -4.47
C LEU A 26 -26.35 -10.91 -3.27
N LEU A 27 -26.30 -9.67 -2.78
CA LEU A 27 -25.63 -9.27 -1.54
C LEU A 27 -26.22 -10.01 -0.32
N ARG A 28 -27.56 -10.07 -0.20
CA ARG A 28 -28.27 -10.81 0.85
C ARG A 28 -28.10 -12.32 0.76
N ARG A 29 -27.87 -12.87 -0.43
CA ARG A 29 -27.57 -14.31 -0.60
C ARG A 29 -26.12 -14.61 -0.20
N TRP A 30 -25.19 -13.70 -0.48
CA TRP A 30 -23.78 -13.79 -0.09
C TRP A 30 -23.56 -13.65 1.42
N MET A 31 -24.33 -12.80 2.10
CA MET A 31 -24.26 -12.61 3.56
C MET A 31 -24.68 -13.85 4.39
N ARG A 32 -25.41 -14.81 3.80
CA ARG A 32 -25.98 -15.96 4.53
C ARG A 32 -25.01 -17.12 4.79
N GLY A 33 -23.80 -17.11 4.20
CA GLY A 33 -22.89 -18.26 4.22
C GLY A 33 -21.53 -18.05 4.91
N ARG A 34 -21.27 -16.89 5.54
CA ARG A 34 -19.93 -16.56 6.07
C ARG A 34 -19.82 -16.55 7.58
N VAL A 35 -18.62 -16.85 8.05
CA VAL A 35 -18.26 -16.94 9.48
C VAL A 35 -18.45 -15.56 10.13
N PRO A 36 -19.32 -15.43 11.16
CA PRO A 36 -19.45 -14.18 11.89
C PRO A 36 -18.18 -13.91 12.70
N MET A 37 -17.67 -12.68 12.63
CA MET A 37 -16.60 -12.20 13.51
C MET A 37 -17.08 -12.24 14.96
N HIS A 38 -16.26 -12.73 15.88
CA HIS A 38 -16.54 -12.53 17.30
C HIS A 38 -16.13 -11.11 17.69
N VAL A 39 -17.10 -10.29 18.07
CA VAL A 39 -16.88 -8.92 18.51
C VAL A 39 -17.35 -8.78 19.95
N ARG A 40 -16.48 -8.30 20.84
CA ARG A 40 -16.82 -8.03 22.24
C ARG A 40 -17.63 -6.74 22.36
N GLN A 41 -18.44 -6.64 23.41
CA GLN A 41 -19.21 -5.43 23.77
C GLN A 41 -20.28 -4.99 22.76
N VAL A 42 -20.74 -5.89 21.89
CA VAL A 42 -21.87 -5.62 21.00
C VAL A 42 -23.16 -5.51 21.81
N LYS A 43 -23.66 -4.28 22.00
CA LYS A 43 -24.87 -3.99 22.79
C LYS A 43 -26.19 -4.15 22.01
N GLU A 44 -26.14 -4.08 20.67
CA GLU A 44 -27.29 -4.18 19.78
C GLU A 44 -26.97 -5.06 18.56
N PRO A 45 -27.96 -5.69 17.89
CA PRO A 45 -27.69 -6.39 16.64
C PRO A 45 -27.17 -5.39 15.60
N LEU A 46 -25.88 -5.51 15.25
CA LEU A 46 -25.22 -4.73 14.20
C LEU A 46 -26.15 -4.55 13.00
N VAL A 47 -26.53 -3.29 12.77
CA VAL A 47 -27.54 -2.91 11.79
C VAL A 47 -27.18 -3.52 10.44
N ARG A 48 -28.12 -4.28 9.86
CA ARG A 48 -27.94 -4.92 8.55
C ARG A 48 -27.54 -3.85 7.52
N ALA A 49 -26.62 -4.22 6.62
CA ALA A 49 -26.00 -3.47 5.52
C ALA A 49 -26.99 -2.84 4.49
N THR A 50 -28.23 -2.57 4.86
CA THR A 50 -29.31 -2.24 3.93
C THR A 50 -29.17 -0.87 3.29
N ASN A 51 -28.30 0.04 3.76
CA ASN A 51 -28.07 1.33 3.09
C ASN A 51 -26.70 1.99 3.39
N TYR A 52 -25.59 1.35 3.02
CA TYR A 52 -24.24 1.97 3.05
C TYR A 52 -24.22 3.35 2.36
N ASN A 53 -24.92 3.49 1.23
CA ASN A 53 -25.05 4.76 0.50
C ASN A 53 -25.84 5.85 1.24
N GLN A 54 -26.76 5.51 2.16
CA GLN A 54 -27.42 6.53 3.00
C GLN A 54 -26.53 6.92 4.20
N LEU A 55 -25.76 5.97 4.75
CA LEU A 55 -24.77 6.23 5.79
C LEU A 55 -23.72 7.22 5.31
N MET A 56 -23.20 7.05 4.09
CA MET A 56 -22.26 7.98 3.44
C MET A 56 -22.80 9.42 3.32
N LYS A 57 -24.13 9.59 3.15
CA LYS A 57 -24.77 10.92 3.10
C LYS A 57 -24.93 11.57 4.49
N GLY A 58 -24.83 10.80 5.56
CA GLY A 58 -24.97 11.23 6.95
C GLY A 58 -23.64 11.48 7.69
N VAL A 59 -22.49 11.26 7.05
CA VAL A 59 -21.14 11.49 7.64
C VAL A 59 -20.77 12.99 7.71
N ALA A 60 -21.76 13.89 7.68
CA ALA A 60 -21.51 15.28 8.05
C ALA A 60 -21.11 15.29 9.54
N LEU A 61 -19.85 15.68 9.81
CA LEU A 61 -19.33 15.86 11.16
C LEU A 61 -20.31 16.69 12.00
N ASP A 62 -20.59 16.23 13.21
CA ASP A 62 -21.63 16.77 14.07
C ASP A 62 -21.42 18.26 14.35
N LYS A 63 -22.48 19.07 14.26
CA LYS A 63 -22.41 20.55 14.25
C LYS A 63 -22.08 21.18 15.62
N GLY A 64 -21.84 20.38 16.67
CA GLY A 64 -21.71 20.84 18.06
C GLY A 64 -20.33 20.71 18.71
N LYS A 65 -19.39 19.93 18.14
CA LYS A 65 -17.99 19.85 18.58
C LYS A 65 -17.13 20.27 17.41
N ASP A 66 -16.19 21.20 17.61
CA ASP A 66 -15.29 21.60 16.52
C ASP A 66 -14.47 20.37 16.06
N PRO A 67 -14.78 19.78 14.89
CA PRO A 67 -14.11 18.57 14.44
C PRO A 67 -12.64 18.82 14.10
N ARG A 68 -12.17 20.08 14.18
CA ARG A 68 -10.78 20.49 13.96
C ARG A 68 -9.90 20.32 15.20
N VAL A 69 -10.46 20.02 16.38
CA VAL A 69 -9.70 19.81 17.62
C VAL A 69 -9.64 18.32 17.96
N SER A 70 -8.44 17.76 17.93
CA SER A 70 -8.21 16.35 18.32
C SER A 70 -8.32 16.16 19.83
N PHE A 71 -9.05 15.13 20.27
CA PHE A 71 -9.12 14.73 21.67
C PHE A 71 -7.75 14.29 22.24
N LEU A 72 -6.77 13.98 21.37
CA LEU A 72 -5.40 13.70 21.81
C LEU A 72 -4.79 14.91 22.54
N ASN A 73 -5.21 16.14 22.21
CA ASN A 73 -4.70 17.35 22.87
C ASN A 73 -5.10 17.44 24.35
N GLU A 74 -6.10 16.66 24.80
CA GLU A 74 -6.54 16.65 26.19
C GLU A 74 -5.63 15.78 27.08
N LEU A 75 -4.86 14.88 26.47
CA LEU A 75 -4.03 13.88 27.15
C LEU A 75 -2.63 14.42 27.44
N ASP A 76 -2.18 14.32 28.69
CA ASP A 76 -0.93 14.95 29.14
C ASP A 76 0.32 14.42 28.42
N HIS A 77 0.33 13.13 28.08
CA HIS A 77 1.39 12.53 27.26
C HIS A 77 1.56 13.27 25.92
N PHE A 78 0.46 13.48 25.21
CA PHE A 78 0.44 14.13 23.91
C PHE A 78 0.71 15.64 24.02
N LYS A 79 0.22 16.31 25.06
CA LYS A 79 0.61 17.72 25.35
C LYS A 79 2.12 17.87 25.51
N ARG A 80 2.77 16.97 26.26
CA ARG A 80 4.22 16.98 26.45
C ARG A 80 4.96 16.81 25.12
N ILE A 81 4.58 15.80 24.33
CA ILE A 81 5.19 15.53 23.02
C ILE A 81 5.06 16.72 22.07
N LYS A 82 3.90 17.37 22.05
CA LYS A 82 3.60 18.52 21.21
C LYS A 82 4.46 19.75 21.53
N SER A 83 4.92 19.85 22.77
CA SER A 83 5.81 20.93 23.22
C SER A 83 7.26 20.77 22.74
N LEU A 84 7.65 19.57 22.31
CA LEU A 84 9.01 19.27 21.90
C LEU A 84 9.36 19.96 20.58
N LYS A 85 10.49 20.67 20.59
CA LYS A 85 11.08 21.29 19.41
C LYS A 85 12.14 20.35 18.84
N TYR A 86 12.26 20.30 17.52
CA TYR A 86 13.38 19.64 16.86
C TYR A 86 14.65 20.50 16.98
N GLU A 87 15.73 19.92 17.49
CA GLU A 87 16.96 20.65 17.86
C GLU A 87 18.14 20.50 16.89
N VAL A 88 17.93 19.97 15.67
CA VAL A 88 18.93 19.72 14.59
C VAL A 88 19.37 18.24 14.54
N PRO A 89 19.50 17.64 13.35
CA PRO A 89 19.83 16.22 13.21
C PRO A 89 21.21 15.89 13.79
N ASN A 90 21.42 14.62 14.13
CA ASN A 90 22.75 14.12 14.47
C ASN A 90 23.71 14.36 13.28
N ARG A 91 24.56 15.37 13.41
CA ARG A 91 25.48 15.81 12.33
C ARG A 91 26.42 14.70 11.87
N GLN A 92 26.84 13.80 12.76
CA GLN A 92 27.70 12.68 12.38
C GLN A 92 26.94 11.68 11.51
N ARG A 93 25.69 11.35 11.89
CA ARG A 93 24.81 10.50 11.08
C ARG A 93 24.58 11.11 9.71
N MET A 94 24.23 12.39 9.63
CA MET A 94 23.96 13.04 8.33
C MET A 94 25.20 13.10 7.44
N LYS A 95 26.40 13.36 8.00
CA LYS A 95 27.66 13.27 7.24
C LYS A 95 27.90 11.87 6.67
N TYR A 96 27.62 10.84 7.45
CA TYR A 96 27.71 9.45 6.98
C TYR A 96 26.71 9.17 5.85
N VAL A 97 25.46 9.64 5.99
CA VAL A 97 24.42 9.53 4.95
C VAL A 97 24.85 10.25 3.66
N ASP A 98 25.38 11.48 3.75
CA ASP A 98 25.83 12.22 2.57
C ASP A 98 26.99 11.51 1.87
N GLY A 99 27.97 11.00 2.62
CA GLY A 99 29.07 10.20 2.07
C GLY A 99 28.59 8.92 1.39
N TYR A 100 27.59 8.25 1.97
CA TYR A 100 26.93 7.11 1.35
C TYR A 100 26.23 7.48 0.03
N LEU A 101 25.45 8.56 0.02
CA LEU A 101 24.72 9.01 -1.17
C LEU A 101 25.65 9.46 -2.30
N GLN A 102 26.81 10.03 -1.98
CA GLN A 102 27.84 10.33 -2.96
C GLN A 102 28.37 9.05 -3.64
N LYS A 103 28.76 8.05 -2.85
CA LYS A 103 29.21 6.74 -3.37
C LYS A 103 28.12 6.07 -4.21
N LEU A 104 26.87 6.15 -3.77
CA LEU A 104 25.71 5.63 -4.49
C LEU A 104 25.56 6.29 -5.87
N SER A 105 25.67 7.64 -5.92
CA SER A 105 25.62 8.41 -7.16
C SER A 105 26.71 7.96 -8.15
N GLU A 106 27.96 7.87 -7.70
CA GLU A 106 29.09 7.44 -8.53
C GLU A 106 28.89 6.00 -9.05
N SER A 107 28.47 5.08 -8.18
CA SER A 107 28.19 3.68 -8.53
C SER A 107 27.08 3.55 -9.59
N TYR A 108 25.96 4.25 -9.40
CA TYR A 108 24.83 4.22 -10.35
C TYR A 108 25.20 4.86 -11.68
N HIS A 109 25.97 5.95 -11.67
CA HIS A 109 26.46 6.57 -12.90
C HIS A 109 27.35 5.61 -13.71
N LEU A 110 28.30 4.96 -13.06
CA LEU A 110 29.20 3.98 -13.69
C LEU A 110 28.43 2.77 -14.24
N THR A 111 27.52 2.22 -13.43
CA THR A 111 26.68 1.09 -13.81
C THR A 111 25.80 1.44 -15.01
N ASN A 112 25.17 2.61 -15.00
CA ASN A 112 24.35 3.09 -16.12
C ASN A 112 25.18 3.27 -17.40
N LYS A 113 26.39 3.83 -17.30
CA LYS A 113 27.31 3.97 -18.44
C LYS A 113 27.68 2.61 -19.03
N ARG A 114 28.01 1.62 -18.20
CA ARG A 114 28.34 0.26 -18.63
C ARG A 114 27.15 -0.43 -19.29
N ALA A 115 25.97 -0.40 -18.64
CA ALA A 115 24.76 -1.02 -19.15
C ALA A 115 24.33 -0.43 -20.50
N ASN A 116 24.33 0.90 -20.64
CA ASN A 116 23.99 1.55 -21.90
C ASN A 116 24.98 1.24 -23.02
N LYS A 117 26.28 1.11 -22.72
CA LYS A 117 27.29 0.72 -23.71
C LYS A 117 27.00 -0.69 -24.25
N LEU A 118 26.69 -1.64 -23.37
CA LEU A 118 26.34 -3.01 -23.74
C LEU A 118 25.05 -3.04 -24.57
N LEU A 119 23.97 -2.44 -24.06
CA LEU A 119 22.68 -2.38 -24.74
C LEU A 119 22.80 -1.76 -26.14
N ASN A 120 23.51 -0.64 -26.29
CA ASN A 120 23.70 -0.01 -27.60
C ASN A 120 24.49 -0.90 -28.57
N SER A 121 25.44 -1.69 -28.07
CA SER A 121 26.19 -2.62 -28.92
C SER A 121 25.29 -3.75 -29.44
N GLU A 122 24.44 -4.32 -28.59
CA GLU A 122 23.49 -5.37 -28.97
C GLU A 122 22.39 -4.86 -29.91
N LEU A 123 21.86 -3.65 -29.65
CA LEU A 123 20.90 -3.00 -30.53
C LEU A 123 21.51 -2.72 -31.91
N LYS A 124 22.79 -2.30 -31.98
CA LYS A 124 23.48 -2.12 -33.24
C LYS A 124 23.64 -3.44 -34.01
N THR A 125 24.03 -4.51 -33.33
CA THR A 125 24.09 -5.85 -33.95
C THR A 125 22.73 -6.30 -34.47
N LEU A 126 21.64 -6.02 -33.73
CA LEU A 126 20.28 -6.27 -34.20
C LEU A 126 19.95 -5.45 -35.45
N GLU A 127 20.28 -4.16 -35.47
CA GLU A 127 20.07 -3.28 -36.63
C GLU A 127 20.81 -3.81 -37.87
N ASP A 128 22.09 -4.15 -37.73
CA ASP A 128 22.93 -4.69 -38.82
C ASP A 128 22.35 -6.02 -39.35
N ASN A 129 21.98 -6.94 -38.45
CA ASN A 129 21.37 -8.23 -38.80
C ASN A 129 19.98 -8.07 -39.45
N TRP A 130 19.20 -7.07 -39.03
CA TRP A 130 17.91 -6.78 -39.63
C TRP A 130 18.07 -6.22 -41.04
N ILE A 131 19.00 -5.28 -41.23
CA ILE A 131 19.33 -4.73 -42.55
C ILE A 131 19.85 -5.82 -43.48
N ALA A 132 20.67 -6.76 -43.00
CA ALA A 132 21.13 -7.89 -43.80
C ALA A 132 19.98 -8.81 -44.27
N ARG A 133 18.98 -9.05 -43.41
CA ARG A 133 17.80 -9.90 -43.74
C ARG A 133 16.76 -9.21 -44.62
N HIS A 134 16.56 -7.91 -44.46
CA HIS A 134 15.42 -7.17 -45.01
C HIS A 134 15.80 -5.97 -45.89
N GLY A 135 17.09 -5.68 -46.05
CA GLY A 135 17.66 -4.57 -46.83
C GLY A 135 17.58 -3.19 -46.17
N LYS A 136 16.64 -2.98 -45.24
CA LYS A 136 16.45 -1.70 -44.54
C LYS A 136 15.74 -1.88 -43.20
N LEU A 137 15.87 -0.87 -42.34
CA LEU A 137 15.11 -0.81 -41.10
C LEU A 137 13.61 -0.61 -41.38
N PRO A 138 12.72 -1.23 -40.58
CA PRO A 138 11.29 -1.12 -40.76
C PRO A 138 10.84 0.27 -40.34
N LYS A 139 10.20 1.00 -41.25
CA LYS A 139 9.61 2.31 -41.01
C LYS A 139 8.26 2.38 -41.71
N ILE A 140 7.29 3.05 -41.08
CA ILE A 140 6.00 3.37 -41.70
C ILE A 140 6.14 4.76 -42.33
N PRO A 141 6.12 4.90 -43.66
CA PRO A 141 6.18 6.21 -44.29
C PRO A 141 4.89 7.01 -44.02
N ASN A 142 4.99 8.33 -43.89
CA ASN A 142 3.84 9.23 -43.73
C ASN A 142 3.04 9.47 -45.02
N ASP A 143 3.38 8.77 -46.11
CA ASP A 143 2.77 8.97 -47.42
C ASP A 143 1.38 8.33 -47.50
N SER A 144 0.38 9.14 -47.88
CA SER A 144 -1.03 8.76 -48.04
C SER A 144 -1.29 7.84 -49.23
N ASN A 145 -0.36 7.69 -50.17
CA ASN A 145 -0.53 6.89 -51.38
C ASN A 145 -0.11 5.40 -51.26
N ILE A 146 0.21 4.92 -50.05
CA ILE A 146 0.61 3.52 -49.85
C ILE A 146 -0.61 2.60 -49.79
N SER A 147 -0.61 1.57 -50.65
CA SER A 147 -1.62 0.50 -50.63
C SER A 147 -1.77 -0.13 -49.24
N GLN A 148 -3.02 -0.41 -48.85
CA GLN A 148 -3.38 -0.94 -47.54
C GLN A 148 -2.65 -2.24 -47.18
N THR A 149 -2.43 -3.13 -48.16
CA THR A 149 -1.66 -4.37 -47.98
C THR A 149 -0.17 -4.12 -47.72
N LYS A 150 0.45 -3.17 -48.44
CA LYS A 150 1.84 -2.77 -48.22
C LYS A 150 2.04 -2.09 -46.87
N LYS A 151 1.07 -1.27 -46.44
CA LYS A 151 1.05 -0.65 -45.11
C LYS A 151 0.92 -1.70 -43.99
N GLN A 152 0.11 -2.74 -44.19
CA GLN A 152 -0.05 -3.84 -43.25
C GLN A 152 1.24 -4.64 -43.10
N HIS A 153 1.90 -5.00 -44.20
CA HIS A 153 3.18 -5.72 -44.16
C HIS A 153 4.29 -4.93 -43.43
N LEU A 154 4.38 -3.62 -43.65
CA LEU A 154 5.34 -2.75 -42.94
C LEU A 154 5.05 -2.67 -41.43
N LYS A 155 3.77 -2.69 -41.02
CA LYS A 155 3.39 -2.76 -39.60
C LYS A 155 3.83 -4.08 -38.96
N GLU A 156 3.66 -5.19 -39.67
CA GLU A 156 4.08 -6.52 -39.19
C GLU A 156 5.60 -6.58 -39.01
N GLN A 157 6.37 -6.10 -39.99
CA GLN A 157 7.83 -6.00 -39.89
C GLN A 157 8.28 -5.11 -38.73
N LEU A 158 7.65 -3.93 -38.55
CA LEU A 158 7.95 -3.05 -37.43
C LEU A 158 7.61 -3.70 -36.08
N SER A 159 6.50 -4.44 -36.01
CA SER A 159 6.10 -5.18 -34.82
C SER A 159 7.11 -6.28 -34.47
N ALA A 160 7.59 -7.02 -35.47
CA ALA A 160 8.61 -8.05 -35.27
C ALA A 160 9.95 -7.46 -34.81
N TYR A 161 10.43 -6.39 -35.45
CA TYR A 161 11.65 -5.69 -35.01
C TYR A 161 11.52 -5.17 -33.58
N ASN A 162 10.40 -4.52 -33.26
CA ASN A 162 10.15 -4.03 -31.90
C ASN A 162 10.07 -5.17 -30.87
N ALA A 163 9.63 -6.37 -31.26
CA ALA A 163 9.65 -7.54 -30.39
C ALA A 163 11.09 -8.01 -30.11
N GLU A 164 11.96 -8.06 -31.13
CA GLU A 164 13.39 -8.37 -30.95
C GLU A 164 14.09 -7.31 -30.08
N VAL A 165 13.81 -6.02 -30.30
CA VAL A 165 14.31 -4.92 -29.44
C VAL A 165 13.86 -5.08 -27.99
N ARG A 166 12.59 -5.42 -27.75
CA ARG A 166 12.07 -5.67 -26.40
C ARG A 166 12.76 -6.84 -25.75
N GLN A 167 12.99 -7.94 -26.48
CA GLN A 167 13.68 -9.11 -25.97
C GLN A 167 15.12 -8.77 -25.53
N ILE A 168 15.85 -7.97 -26.30
CA ILE A 168 17.19 -7.49 -25.92
C ILE A 168 17.13 -6.65 -24.63
N LYS A 169 16.15 -5.74 -24.52
CA LYS A 169 15.96 -4.91 -23.33
C LYS A 169 15.58 -5.74 -22.10
N ASP A 170 14.71 -6.72 -22.27
CA ASP A 170 14.24 -7.60 -21.19
C ASP A 170 15.34 -8.56 -20.71
N ASN A 171 16.29 -8.91 -21.58
CA ASN A 171 17.45 -9.74 -21.28
C ASN A 171 18.63 -8.93 -20.71
N GLN A 172 18.54 -7.60 -20.60
CA GLN A 172 19.62 -6.82 -20.01
C GLN A 172 19.83 -7.24 -18.55
N PRO A 173 21.08 -7.49 -18.13
CA PRO A 173 21.36 -7.94 -16.77
C PRO A 173 21.02 -6.87 -15.73
N VAL A 174 21.08 -5.59 -16.10
CA VAL A 174 20.82 -4.44 -15.21
C VAL A 174 20.15 -3.32 -15.97
N THR A 175 19.17 -2.70 -15.31
CA THR A 175 18.64 -1.38 -15.70
C THR A 175 18.75 -0.44 -14.50
N VAL A 176 19.36 0.73 -14.70
CA VAL A 176 19.44 1.77 -13.66
C VAL A 176 18.24 2.69 -13.78
N TYR A 177 17.23 2.49 -12.95
CA TYR A 177 15.98 3.28 -12.98
C TYR A 177 16.12 4.66 -12.32
N SER A 178 17.03 4.77 -11.34
CA SER A 178 17.35 5.99 -10.60
C SER A 178 18.70 6.54 -11.05
N VAL A 179 18.78 7.01 -12.30
CA VAL A 179 20.01 7.64 -12.81
C VAL A 179 20.28 8.94 -12.05
N PRO A 180 21.52 9.19 -11.55
CA PRO A 180 21.87 10.42 -10.87
C PRO A 180 21.52 11.67 -11.68
N GLY A 181 20.91 12.66 -11.03
CA GLY A 181 20.37 13.88 -11.67
C GLY A 181 18.97 13.72 -12.26
N GLY A 182 18.37 12.52 -12.18
CA GLY A 182 16.98 12.28 -12.55
C GLY A 182 16.03 12.29 -11.35
N THR A 183 14.73 12.51 -11.61
CA THR A 183 13.68 12.62 -10.58
C THR A 183 13.56 11.39 -9.68
N ASN A 184 13.80 10.18 -10.20
CA ASN A 184 13.80 8.95 -9.41
C ASN A 184 14.95 8.91 -8.40
N PHE A 185 16.13 9.40 -8.79
CA PHE A 185 17.28 9.48 -7.89
C PHE A 185 17.08 10.56 -6.83
N ASP A 186 16.53 11.72 -7.21
CA ASP A 186 16.16 12.77 -6.26
C ASP A 186 15.12 12.28 -5.25
N TYR A 187 14.12 11.53 -5.70
CA TYR A 187 13.13 10.94 -4.80
C TYR A 187 13.76 9.97 -3.81
N LEU A 188 14.63 9.07 -4.27
CA LEU A 188 15.37 8.13 -3.43
C LEU A 188 16.23 8.84 -2.38
N THR A 189 17.09 9.75 -2.84
CA THR A 189 18.05 10.45 -1.97
C THR A 189 17.34 11.32 -0.93
N ASN A 190 16.28 12.03 -1.32
CA ASN A 190 15.52 12.85 -0.38
C ASN A 190 14.73 11.99 0.63
N CYS A 191 14.20 10.82 0.24
CA CYS A 191 13.60 9.88 1.20
C CYS A 191 14.65 9.40 2.22
N ILE A 192 15.83 8.96 1.75
CA ILE A 192 16.93 8.52 2.63
C ILE A 192 17.30 9.64 3.61
N LYS A 193 17.51 10.87 3.14
CA LYS A 193 17.85 12.02 4.00
C LYS A 193 16.75 12.32 5.02
N LEU A 194 15.49 12.35 4.59
CA LEU A 194 14.36 12.65 5.46
C LEU A 194 14.24 11.60 6.59
N LEU A 195 14.32 10.31 6.27
CA LEU A 195 14.21 9.25 7.26
C LEU A 195 15.40 9.21 8.22
N ASN A 196 16.63 9.44 7.74
CA ASN A 196 17.82 9.41 8.60
C ASN A 196 17.98 10.68 9.46
N SER A 197 17.21 11.75 9.17
CA SER A 197 17.20 12.98 9.98
C SER A 197 16.45 12.83 11.31
N ASP A 198 15.67 11.77 11.52
CA ASP A 198 14.75 11.59 12.66
C ASP A 198 13.78 12.77 12.87
N ARG A 199 13.50 13.56 11.83
CA ARG A 199 12.61 14.74 11.92
C ARG A 199 11.18 14.47 11.43
N ALA A 200 10.94 13.36 10.76
CA ALA A 200 9.69 13.10 10.07
C ALA A 200 8.71 12.26 10.91
N ILE A 201 7.54 12.82 11.20
CA ILE A 201 6.37 12.06 11.65
C ILE A 201 5.81 11.32 10.44
N LEU A 202 5.73 10.00 10.54
CA LEU A 202 5.28 9.12 9.47
C LEU A 202 3.90 8.58 9.81
N PHE A 203 2.93 8.85 8.96
CA PHE A 203 1.54 8.42 9.11
C PHE A 203 1.22 7.43 7.98
N SER A 204 1.31 6.14 8.28
CA SER A 204 1.02 5.09 7.32
C SER A 204 -0.45 4.68 7.33
N ILE A 205 -1.03 4.54 6.14
CA ILE A 205 -2.43 4.16 5.93
C ILE A 205 -2.49 3.05 4.88
N ASP A 206 -3.39 2.10 5.12
CA ASP A 206 -3.83 1.11 4.14
C ASP A 206 -5.35 0.89 4.30
N ILE A 207 -6.08 0.70 3.21
CA ILE A 207 -7.54 0.58 3.21
C ILE A 207 -7.97 -0.65 2.42
N GLU A 208 -8.78 -1.49 3.06
CA GLU A 208 -9.38 -2.64 2.40
C GLU A 208 -10.84 -2.35 2.02
N ALA A 209 -11.14 -2.54 0.75
CA ALA A 209 -12.47 -2.41 0.18
C ALA A 209 -13.05 -3.78 -0.21
N PHE A 210 -14.37 -3.84 -0.34
CA PHE A 210 -15.05 -5.06 -0.74
C PHE A 210 -14.73 -5.42 -2.20
N GLU A 211 -14.32 -6.66 -2.45
CA GLU A 211 -13.80 -7.10 -3.76
C GLU A 211 -14.83 -7.04 -4.91
N PHE A 212 -16.13 -6.93 -4.61
CA PHE A 212 -17.21 -6.79 -5.60
C PHE A 212 -17.75 -5.35 -5.72
N ASP A 213 -17.43 -4.48 -4.76
CA ASP A 213 -17.76 -3.05 -4.82
C ASP A 213 -16.70 -2.25 -4.06
N THR A 214 -15.76 -1.68 -4.82
CA THR A 214 -14.62 -0.94 -4.29
C THR A 214 -15.00 0.41 -3.66
N LYS A 215 -16.29 0.77 -3.63
CA LYS A 215 -16.80 1.93 -2.89
C LYS A 215 -17.13 1.58 -1.44
N ILE A 216 -17.26 0.30 -1.13
CA ILE A 216 -17.57 -0.18 0.21
C ILE A 216 -16.27 -0.44 0.94
N ILE A 217 -15.91 0.47 1.85
CA ILE A 217 -14.73 0.34 2.70
C ILE A 217 -15.06 -0.60 3.85
N THR A 218 -14.20 -1.58 4.08
CA THR A 218 -14.41 -2.62 5.10
C THR A 218 -13.47 -2.48 6.29
N GLU A 219 -12.21 -2.08 6.05
CA GLU A 219 -11.18 -1.93 7.07
C GLU A 219 -10.32 -0.70 6.78
N ILE A 220 -9.81 -0.07 7.83
CA ILE A 220 -8.83 1.01 7.75
C ILE A 220 -7.66 0.65 8.68
N GLY A 221 -6.48 0.56 8.12
CA GLY A 221 -5.23 0.34 8.82
C GLY A 221 -4.45 1.62 9.00
N ILE A 222 -3.88 1.81 10.19
CA ILE A 222 -3.09 2.99 10.51
C ILE A 222 -1.85 2.56 11.29
N SER A 223 -0.67 3.03 10.87
CA SER A 223 0.57 2.86 11.63
C SER A 223 1.33 4.18 11.68
N ILE A 224 1.64 4.66 12.88
CA ILE A 224 2.25 5.96 13.09
C ILE A 224 3.61 5.79 13.77
N TYR A 225 4.64 6.34 13.16
CA TYR A 225 5.94 6.55 13.79
C TYR A 225 6.12 8.05 14.06
N ASP A 226 6.24 8.40 15.33
CA ASP A 226 6.51 9.75 15.78
C ASP A 226 7.89 9.79 16.43
N PRO A 227 8.90 10.44 15.82
CA PRO A 227 10.23 10.55 16.39
C PRO A 227 10.24 11.18 17.79
N ARG A 228 9.26 12.04 18.10
CA ARG A 228 9.13 12.69 19.41
C ARG A 228 8.84 11.70 20.54
N GLU A 229 8.18 10.59 20.22
CA GLU A 229 7.94 9.48 21.17
C GLU A 229 9.14 8.54 21.28
N ASN A 230 10.13 8.69 20.41
CA ASN A 230 11.21 7.75 20.20
C ASN A 230 12.62 8.32 20.44
N LEU A 231 12.73 9.58 20.89
CA LEU A 231 14.00 10.28 21.11
C LEU A 231 15.02 9.49 21.95
N TYR A 232 14.53 8.74 22.95
CA TYR A 232 15.36 7.99 23.89
C TYR A 232 15.06 6.49 23.89
N SER A 233 14.22 6.01 22.95
CA SER A 233 13.86 4.59 22.92
C SER A 233 14.91 3.78 22.16
N THR A 234 15.40 2.71 22.78
CA THR A 234 16.29 1.75 22.10
C THR A 234 15.55 0.96 21.02
N ALA A 235 14.28 0.66 21.26
CA ALA A 235 13.40 -0.01 20.31
C ALA A 235 12.29 0.96 19.89
N PRO A 236 12.26 1.39 18.61
CA PRO A 236 11.25 2.32 18.14
C PRO A 236 9.82 1.79 18.36
N ILE A 237 9.00 2.58 19.03
CA ILE A 237 7.58 2.33 19.25
C ILE A 237 6.81 2.94 18.08
N THR A 238 5.87 2.16 17.54
CA THR A 238 4.87 2.62 16.58
C THR A 238 3.48 2.46 17.17
N ARG A 239 2.58 3.40 16.86
CA ARG A 239 1.17 3.31 17.23
C ARG A 239 0.39 2.71 16.07
N ASN A 240 -0.22 1.55 16.29
CA ASN A 240 -0.88 0.78 15.25
C ASN A 240 -2.36 0.63 15.58
N TYR A 241 -3.23 0.85 14.60
CA TYR A 241 -4.67 0.74 14.74
C TYR A 241 -5.25 -0.03 13.56
N HIS A 242 -6.25 -0.86 13.86
CA HIS A 242 -7.03 -1.57 12.86
C HIS A 242 -8.50 -1.28 13.12
N LEU A 243 -9.12 -0.50 12.23
CA LEU A 243 -10.54 -0.13 12.33
C LEU A 243 -11.34 -0.99 11.36
N ILE A 244 -12.46 -1.53 11.83
CA ILE A 244 -13.38 -2.34 11.03
C ILE A 244 -14.76 -1.67 11.03
N VAL A 245 -15.30 -1.46 9.83
CA VAL A 245 -16.59 -0.79 9.64
C VAL A 245 -17.73 -1.73 10.04
N SER A 246 -18.46 -1.36 11.08
CA SER A 246 -19.47 -2.20 11.74
C SER A 246 -20.66 -2.55 10.84
N GLU A 247 -21.06 -1.64 9.96
CA GLU A 247 -22.23 -1.75 9.09
C GLU A 247 -22.02 -2.78 7.97
N VAL A 248 -20.75 -3.05 7.64
CA VAL A 248 -20.33 -4.00 6.60
C VAL A 248 -19.47 -5.13 7.18
N LEU A 249 -19.57 -5.36 8.48
CA LEU A 249 -18.80 -6.40 9.19
C LEU A 249 -18.95 -7.80 8.56
N GLN A 250 -20.13 -8.08 7.99
CA GLN A 250 -20.45 -9.35 7.34
C GLN A 250 -19.86 -9.48 5.93
N LEU A 251 -19.49 -8.36 5.30
CA LEU A 251 -18.81 -8.37 4.01
C LEU A 251 -17.36 -8.79 4.23
N ARG A 252 -16.93 -9.78 3.48
CA ARG A 252 -15.62 -10.41 3.57
C ARG A 252 -15.12 -10.65 2.16
N ASN A 253 -13.83 -10.42 1.93
CA ASN A 253 -13.18 -10.83 0.69
C ASN A 253 -12.96 -12.35 0.69
N SER A 254 -12.73 -12.98 -0.46
CA SER A 254 -12.43 -14.43 -0.50
C SER A 254 -12.09 -14.93 -1.91
N LYS A 255 -12.67 -14.31 -2.93
CA LYS A 255 -12.62 -14.85 -4.30
C LYS A 255 -11.39 -14.37 -5.02
N PHE A 256 -11.04 -13.10 -4.84
CA PHE A 256 -9.93 -12.43 -5.50
C PHE A 256 -8.87 -12.01 -4.48
N VAL A 257 -9.30 -11.65 -3.27
CA VAL A 257 -8.43 -11.24 -2.16
C VAL A 257 -8.63 -12.18 -0.96
N CYS A 258 -7.55 -12.52 -0.25
CA CYS A 258 -7.64 -13.38 0.93
C CYS A 258 -8.32 -12.65 2.10
N ASP A 259 -9.01 -13.36 2.97
CA ASP A 259 -9.68 -12.78 4.14
C ASP A 259 -8.85 -13.00 5.41
N TYR A 260 -8.11 -11.97 5.81
CA TYR A 260 -7.34 -11.96 7.05
C TYR A 260 -7.77 -10.84 8.00
N LYS A 261 -8.98 -10.32 7.81
CA LYS A 261 -9.58 -9.26 8.65
C LYS A 261 -9.59 -9.57 10.16
N ASP A 262 -9.69 -10.85 10.53
CA ASP A 262 -9.68 -11.28 11.94
C ASP A 262 -8.26 -11.49 12.51
N CYS A 263 -7.22 -11.35 11.70
CA CYS A 263 -5.83 -11.73 12.01
C CYS A 263 -4.93 -10.51 12.24
N TYR A 264 -5.41 -9.53 13.00
CA TYR A 264 -4.62 -8.36 13.36
C TYR A 264 -3.54 -8.72 14.39
N LEU A 265 -2.28 -8.42 14.07
CA LEU A 265 -1.11 -8.84 14.85
C LEU A 265 -0.74 -7.86 15.97
N LEU A 266 -1.10 -6.59 15.83
CA LEU A 266 -0.53 -5.49 16.63
C LEU A 266 -1.48 -5.02 17.74
N GLY A 267 -2.42 -5.88 18.13
CA GLY A 267 -3.35 -5.63 19.22
C GLY A 267 -4.78 -6.05 18.90
N GLU A 268 -5.72 -5.22 19.32
CA GLU A 268 -7.15 -5.43 19.15
C GLU A 268 -7.68 -4.63 17.95
N SER A 269 -8.61 -5.21 17.19
CA SER A 269 -9.33 -4.51 16.12
C SER A 269 -10.52 -3.74 16.69
N PHE A 270 -10.69 -2.49 16.26
CA PHE A 270 -11.78 -1.63 16.70
C PHE A 270 -12.94 -1.70 15.71
N VAL A 271 -14.06 -2.28 16.15
CA VAL A 271 -15.28 -2.32 15.35
C VAL A 271 -16.10 -1.10 15.70
N MET A 272 -16.32 -0.20 14.74
CA MET A 272 -17.05 1.05 14.96
C MET A 272 -17.94 1.38 13.76
N PRO A 273 -19.00 2.18 13.94
CA PRO A 273 -19.73 2.77 12.83
C PRO A 273 -18.79 3.55 11.90
N LEU A 274 -19.08 3.58 10.60
CA LEU A 274 -18.25 4.27 9.59
C LEU A 274 -17.98 5.73 9.99
N LYS A 275 -19.02 6.40 10.51
CA LYS A 275 -18.92 7.78 11.02
C LYS A 275 -17.86 7.92 12.12
N GLU A 276 -17.83 6.99 13.07
CA GLU A 276 -16.88 7.00 14.17
C GLU A 276 -15.48 6.57 13.71
N CYS A 277 -15.36 5.68 12.73
CA CYS A 277 -14.07 5.43 12.05
C CYS A 277 -13.52 6.72 11.42
N CYS A 278 -14.34 7.47 10.69
CA CYS A 278 -13.93 8.75 10.11
C CYS A 278 -13.53 9.77 11.18
N ALA A 279 -14.29 9.88 12.27
CA ALA A 279 -13.96 10.76 13.40
C ALA A 279 -12.64 10.36 14.08
N PHE A 280 -12.39 9.06 14.24
CA PHE A 280 -11.12 8.54 14.77
C PHE A 280 -9.94 8.93 13.87
N VAL A 281 -10.04 8.67 12.56
CA VAL A 281 -9.01 9.04 11.58
C VAL A 281 -8.79 10.56 11.61
N GLN A 282 -9.85 11.36 11.57
CA GLN A 282 -9.77 12.82 11.60
C GLN A 282 -9.05 13.33 12.85
N ALA A 283 -9.33 12.76 14.03
CA ALA A 283 -8.66 13.13 15.27
C ALA A 283 -7.15 12.87 15.21
N LEU A 284 -6.73 11.74 14.62
CA LEU A 284 -5.30 11.44 14.42
C LEU A 284 -4.67 12.41 13.40
N LEU A 285 -5.33 12.66 12.27
CA LEU A 285 -4.83 13.59 11.26
C LEU A 285 -4.67 15.01 11.81
N ASN A 286 -5.65 15.52 12.55
CA ASN A 286 -5.58 16.84 13.17
C ASN A 286 -4.45 16.95 14.20
N TYR A 287 -4.06 15.85 14.85
CA TYR A 287 -2.98 15.86 15.83
C TYR A 287 -1.60 15.72 15.17
N TYR A 288 -1.42 14.73 14.30
CA TYR A 288 -0.11 14.39 13.73
C TYR A 288 0.22 15.23 12.50
N MET A 289 -0.77 15.52 11.65
CA MET A 289 -0.56 16.09 10.32
C MET A 289 -0.77 17.61 10.26
N LYS A 290 -1.45 18.20 11.25
CA LYS A 290 -1.72 19.63 11.32
C LYS A 290 -0.89 20.30 12.43
N PRO A 291 0.22 20.99 12.13
CA PRO A 291 0.97 21.73 13.15
C PRO A 291 0.15 22.90 13.68
N SER A 292 0.09 23.03 15.00
CA SER A 292 -0.63 24.12 15.69
C SER A 292 0.28 25.09 16.46
N THR A 293 1.54 24.70 16.73
CA THR A 293 2.53 25.54 17.41
C THR A 293 3.80 25.71 16.58
N ASP A 294 4.63 26.71 16.91
CA ASP A 294 5.93 26.89 16.25
C ASP A 294 6.88 25.71 16.50
N ASN A 295 6.84 25.10 17.68
CA ASN A 295 7.63 23.90 17.98
C ASN A 295 7.21 22.75 17.06
N GLU A 296 5.91 22.55 16.84
CA GLU A 296 5.41 21.52 15.94
C GLU A 296 5.79 21.73 14.47
N ARG A 297 5.95 22.99 14.04
CA ARG A 297 6.40 23.33 12.68
C ARG A 297 7.86 22.97 12.42
N THR A 298 8.64 22.67 13.46
CA THR A 298 10.02 22.19 13.31
C THR A 298 10.13 20.71 12.90
N TRP A 299 9.02 19.97 12.97
CA TRP A 299 8.94 18.56 12.58
C TRP A 299 8.35 18.41 11.18
N SER A 300 8.93 17.54 10.37
CA SER A 300 8.39 17.20 9.05
C SER A 300 7.26 16.18 9.18
N ARG A 301 6.38 16.12 8.18
CA ARG A 301 5.20 15.24 8.20
C ARG A 301 5.06 14.52 6.88
N ALA A 302 4.75 13.24 6.93
CA ALA A 302 4.65 12.44 5.74
C ALA A 302 3.55 11.38 5.85
N PHE A 303 2.71 11.30 4.83
CA PHE A 303 1.85 10.14 4.60
C PHE A 303 2.68 9.01 3.98
N VAL A 304 2.45 7.78 4.43
CA VAL A 304 3.18 6.58 3.98
C VAL A 304 2.22 5.51 3.51
N GLY A 305 2.41 4.98 2.31
CA GLY A 305 1.58 3.87 1.85
C GLY A 305 2.18 3.14 0.66
N HIS A 306 1.41 2.21 0.13
CA HIS A 306 1.77 1.39 -1.01
C HIS A 306 0.75 1.65 -2.10
N ASN A 307 1.07 2.52 -3.08
CA ASN A 307 0.09 3.13 -3.98
C ASN A 307 -0.92 4.06 -3.26
N ILE A 308 -0.41 4.85 -2.30
CA ILE A 308 -1.17 5.65 -1.31
C ILE A 308 -2.19 6.65 -1.89
N LYS A 309 -2.03 7.05 -3.15
CA LYS A 309 -3.01 7.97 -3.78
C LYS A 309 -4.42 7.37 -3.80
N GLY A 310 -4.53 6.04 -3.92
CA GLY A 310 -5.80 5.32 -3.82
C GLY A 310 -6.41 5.47 -2.42
N ASP A 311 -5.63 5.21 -1.39
CA ASP A 311 -6.07 5.28 0.01
C ASP A 311 -6.53 6.69 0.41
N ILE A 312 -5.76 7.72 0.04
CA ILE A 312 -6.15 9.11 0.31
C ILE A 312 -7.48 9.45 -0.38
N LYS A 313 -7.68 8.97 -1.61
CA LYS A 313 -8.95 9.17 -2.32
C LYS A 313 -10.10 8.48 -1.58
N TRP A 314 -9.93 7.23 -1.15
CA TRP A 314 -10.95 6.53 -0.39
C TRP A 314 -11.28 7.22 0.93
N LEU A 315 -10.30 7.76 1.68
CA LEU A 315 -10.55 8.55 2.89
C LEU A 315 -11.36 9.82 2.59
N LYS A 316 -11.01 10.55 1.52
CA LYS A 316 -11.79 11.72 1.08
C LYS A 316 -13.23 11.32 0.73
N ASP A 317 -13.41 10.21 0.03
CA ASP A 317 -14.72 9.72 -0.40
C ASP A 317 -15.63 9.33 0.78
N ILE A 318 -15.09 8.79 1.88
CA ILE A 318 -15.84 8.44 3.11
C ILE A 318 -16.03 9.61 4.09
N GLY A 319 -15.53 10.81 3.75
CA GLY A 319 -15.80 12.04 4.50
C GLY A 319 -14.69 12.50 5.46
N VAL A 320 -13.49 11.96 5.36
CA VAL A 320 -12.32 12.50 6.08
C VAL A 320 -11.86 13.81 5.42
N ASP A 321 -11.66 14.85 6.21
CA ASP A 321 -11.32 16.19 5.75
C ASP A 321 -9.82 16.46 5.79
N PHE A 322 -9.27 16.76 4.60
CA PHE A 322 -7.86 17.11 4.40
C PHE A 322 -7.63 18.61 4.16
N ARG A 323 -8.68 19.44 4.10
CA ARG A 323 -8.57 20.87 3.71
C ARG A 323 -7.58 21.64 4.59
N ASP A 324 -7.59 21.37 5.88
CA ASP A 324 -6.73 22.04 6.87
C ASP A 324 -5.28 21.52 6.91
N ILE A 325 -5.00 20.39 6.26
CA ILE A 325 -3.67 19.76 6.19
C ILE A 325 -2.91 20.27 4.95
N GLY A 326 -3.64 20.84 3.98
CA GLY A 326 -3.15 21.14 2.64
C GLY A 326 -3.16 19.89 1.75
N GLU A 327 -3.20 20.07 0.43
CA GLU A 327 -3.00 18.94 -0.49
C GLU A 327 -1.59 18.37 -0.29
N PRO A 328 -1.45 17.07 0.02
CA PRO A 328 -0.15 16.44 0.18
C PRO A 328 0.70 16.70 -1.06
N ALA A 329 1.93 17.18 -0.88
CA ALA A 329 2.82 17.44 -2.00
C ALA A 329 3.13 16.11 -2.71
N GLY A 330 2.67 15.98 -3.96
CA GLY A 330 2.86 14.76 -4.76
C GLY A 330 4.31 14.47 -5.13
N GLU A 331 5.19 15.46 -4.98
CA GLU A 331 6.63 15.35 -5.18
C GLU A 331 7.37 15.78 -3.92
N LEU A 332 8.35 14.97 -3.54
CA LEU A 332 9.19 15.26 -2.39
C LEU A 332 10.13 16.40 -2.75
N ARG A 333 10.03 17.51 -2.02
CA ARG A 333 10.92 18.66 -2.22
C ARG A 333 12.36 18.27 -1.82
N PRO A 334 13.38 18.95 -2.37
CA PRO A 334 14.76 18.76 -1.91
C PRO A 334 14.85 18.87 -0.38
N TYR A 335 15.50 17.89 0.24
CA TYR A 335 15.68 17.89 1.68
C TYR A 335 16.42 19.16 2.13
N LYS A 336 15.94 19.76 3.22
CA LYS A 336 16.59 20.88 3.91
C LYS A 336 16.87 20.48 5.35
N GLU A 337 18.08 20.79 5.83
CA GLU A 337 18.49 20.50 7.21
C GLU A 337 17.58 21.17 8.25
N GLU A 338 17.14 22.39 7.94
CA GLU A 338 16.17 23.15 8.74
C GLU A 338 14.76 23.00 8.17
N ALA A 339 13.78 22.83 9.05
CA ALA A 339 12.38 22.75 8.66
C ALA A 339 11.88 24.16 8.31
N ASP A 340 11.20 24.28 7.18
CA ASP A 340 10.52 25.50 6.79
C ASP A 340 9.21 25.62 7.60
N LYS A 341 8.86 26.82 8.07
CA LYS A 341 7.58 27.07 8.76
C LYS A 341 6.36 26.65 7.92
N ASN A 342 6.55 26.65 6.59
CA ASN A 342 5.56 26.26 5.58
C ASN A 342 5.97 24.97 4.84
N GLU A 343 6.70 24.06 5.48
CA GLU A 343 7.02 22.75 4.92
C GLU A 343 5.71 21.99 4.60
N PRO A 344 5.54 21.48 3.37
CA PRO A 344 4.34 20.75 3.01
C PRO A 344 4.32 19.38 3.69
N VAL A 345 3.14 18.77 3.77
CA VAL A 345 3.02 17.34 4.09
C VAL A 345 3.49 16.52 2.89
N TYR A 346 4.44 15.63 3.11
CA TYR A 346 5.02 14.76 2.09
C TYR A 346 4.17 13.52 1.82
N LEU A 347 4.32 12.95 0.62
CA LEU A 347 3.72 11.68 0.23
C LEU A 347 4.83 10.65 -0.10
N LEU A 348 5.00 9.66 0.78
CA LEU A 348 5.99 8.59 0.65
C LEU A 348 5.29 7.32 0.18
N ASP A 349 5.54 6.94 -1.06
CA ASP A 349 4.94 5.77 -1.68
C ASP A 349 6.01 4.70 -1.85
N THR A 350 5.86 3.60 -1.12
CA THR A 350 6.80 2.48 -1.13
C THR A 350 6.83 1.74 -2.46
N GLU A 351 5.71 1.68 -3.19
CA GLU A 351 5.68 1.11 -4.54
C GLU A 351 6.45 2.01 -5.50
N LYS A 352 6.24 3.34 -5.42
CA LYS A 352 7.00 4.31 -6.22
C LYS A 352 8.49 4.23 -5.92
N LEU A 353 8.87 4.19 -4.64
CA LEU A 353 10.26 4.09 -4.23
C LEU A 353 10.90 2.80 -4.74
N TYR A 354 10.17 1.67 -4.66
CA TYR A 354 10.62 0.39 -5.20
C TYR A 354 10.81 0.46 -6.71
N CYS A 355 9.80 0.93 -7.44
CA CYS A 355 9.84 1.01 -8.90
C CYS A 355 10.94 1.95 -9.40
N ALA A 356 11.21 3.04 -8.67
CA ALA A 356 12.27 3.98 -8.97
C ALA A 356 13.68 3.35 -8.84
N ASN A 357 13.84 2.31 -8.02
CA ASN A 357 15.11 1.61 -7.84
C ASN A 357 15.23 0.37 -8.74
N TYR A 358 14.18 -0.46 -8.79
CA TYR A 358 14.26 -1.84 -9.30
C TYR A 358 13.29 -2.12 -10.45
N GLY A 359 12.47 -1.15 -10.84
CA GLY A 359 11.43 -1.34 -11.84
C GLY A 359 10.17 -2.01 -11.28
N ARG A 360 9.23 -2.35 -12.16
CA ARG A 360 7.87 -2.80 -11.77
C ARG A 360 7.76 -4.27 -11.38
N LYS A 361 8.75 -5.10 -11.72
CA LYS A 361 8.67 -6.56 -11.49
C LYS A 361 8.69 -6.82 -9.99
N GLY A 362 7.62 -7.40 -9.45
CA GLY A 362 7.55 -7.73 -8.02
C GLY A 362 7.21 -6.54 -7.11
N SER A 363 6.56 -5.50 -7.64
CA SER A 363 6.25 -4.27 -6.89
C SER A 363 5.16 -4.40 -5.82
N ASN A 364 4.51 -5.55 -5.66
CA ASN A 364 3.50 -5.71 -4.60
C ASN A 364 4.17 -5.86 -3.22
N LEU A 365 3.51 -5.32 -2.19
CA LEU A 365 3.99 -5.28 -0.81
C LEU A 365 4.62 -6.59 -0.34
N GLY A 366 3.89 -7.71 -0.42
CA GLY A 366 4.38 -9.01 0.04
C GLY A 366 5.68 -9.47 -0.64
N ARG A 367 5.85 -9.20 -1.94
CA ARG A 367 7.10 -9.53 -2.65
C ARG A 367 8.26 -8.64 -2.22
N ILE A 368 8.00 -7.36 -1.96
CA ILE A 368 9.05 -6.45 -1.49
C ILE A 368 9.47 -6.85 -0.06
N LEU A 369 8.53 -7.18 0.82
CA LEU A 369 8.82 -7.68 2.17
C LEU A 369 9.68 -8.96 2.12
N GLN A 370 9.37 -9.90 1.21
CA GLN A 370 10.21 -11.09 0.97
C GLN A 370 11.60 -10.73 0.43
N LEU A 371 11.69 -9.80 -0.52
CA LEU A 371 12.95 -9.36 -1.11
C LEU A 371 13.87 -8.76 -0.06
N LEU A 372 13.31 -7.92 0.81
CA LEU A 372 14.04 -7.27 1.90
C LEU A 372 14.14 -8.17 3.15
N GLU A 373 13.62 -9.39 3.15
CA GLU A 373 13.67 -10.31 4.29
C GLU A 373 13.05 -9.73 5.57
N ILE A 374 11.96 -8.98 5.42
CA ILE A 374 11.15 -8.47 6.52
C ILE A 374 10.14 -9.55 6.89
N PRO A 375 10.15 -10.10 8.13
CA PRO A 375 9.18 -11.09 8.57
C PRO A 375 7.76 -10.51 8.53
N HIS A 376 6.84 -11.22 7.87
CA HIS A 376 5.46 -10.79 7.74
C HIS A 376 4.51 -11.99 7.69
N ALA A 377 3.27 -11.76 8.13
CA ALA A 377 2.18 -12.71 8.04
C ALA A 377 0.85 -11.95 7.92
N PHE A 378 -0.20 -12.62 7.45
CA PHE A 378 -1.57 -12.08 7.42
C PHE A 378 -1.69 -10.72 6.70
N LEU A 379 -1.08 -10.61 5.50
CA LEU A 379 -1.37 -9.53 4.54
C LEU A 379 -2.84 -9.61 4.11
N HIS A 380 -3.44 -8.51 3.64
CA HIS A 380 -4.89 -8.32 3.51
C HIS A 380 -5.62 -8.20 4.85
N ASN A 381 -4.92 -7.62 5.81
CA ASN A 381 -5.46 -7.06 7.03
C ASN A 381 -4.92 -5.63 7.06
N ALA A 382 -5.81 -4.64 6.91
CA ALA A 382 -5.37 -3.27 6.66
C ALA A 382 -4.40 -2.77 7.75
N GLY A 383 -4.65 -3.12 9.02
CA GLY A 383 -3.77 -2.76 10.14
C GLY A 383 -2.36 -3.34 10.04
N ASN A 384 -2.25 -4.62 9.67
CA ASN A 384 -0.95 -5.25 9.43
C ASN A 384 -0.24 -4.64 8.22
N ASP A 385 -0.98 -4.40 7.13
CA ASP A 385 -0.42 -3.87 5.88
C ASP A 385 0.11 -2.44 6.04
N ALA A 386 -0.61 -1.58 6.79
CA ALA A 386 -0.11 -0.25 7.17
C ALA A 386 1.19 -0.33 7.99
N HIS A 387 1.27 -1.26 8.94
CA HIS A 387 2.48 -1.47 9.74
C HIS A 387 3.67 -1.96 8.90
N TYR A 388 3.45 -2.98 8.07
CA TYR A 388 4.49 -3.51 7.21
C TYR A 388 4.95 -2.49 6.18
N THR A 389 4.05 -1.65 5.67
CA THR A 389 4.39 -0.57 4.75
C THR A 389 5.27 0.49 5.41
N LEU A 390 4.96 0.87 6.66
CA LEU A 390 5.80 1.78 7.43
C LEU A 390 7.20 1.20 7.70
N GLU A 391 7.26 -0.06 8.14
CA GLU A 391 8.55 -0.73 8.41
C GLU A 391 9.35 -0.93 7.11
N LEU A 392 8.66 -1.26 6.01
CA LEU A 392 9.28 -1.36 4.69
C LEU A 392 9.94 -0.04 4.29
N LEU A 393 9.24 1.09 4.39
CA LEU A 393 9.80 2.41 4.08
C LEU A 393 11.07 2.67 4.90
N LYS A 394 11.02 2.42 6.22
CA LYS A 394 12.17 2.61 7.11
C LYS A 394 13.36 1.76 6.67
N ARG A 395 13.16 0.47 6.38
CA ARG A 395 14.23 -0.43 5.89
C ARG A 395 14.77 -0.03 4.53
N MET A 396 13.91 0.44 3.62
CA MET A 396 14.34 0.93 2.32
C MET A 396 15.19 2.19 2.42
N CYS A 397 15.01 3.00 3.47
CA CYS A 397 15.73 4.26 3.64
C CYS A 397 16.87 4.20 4.67
N ASP A 398 16.99 3.13 5.45
CA ASP A 398 18.07 2.93 6.42
C ASP A 398 19.39 2.57 5.69
N VAL A 399 20.40 3.44 5.82
CA VAL A 399 21.67 3.30 5.09
C VAL A 399 22.40 2.01 5.48
N GLN A 400 22.42 1.65 6.77
CA GLN A 400 23.13 0.44 7.22
C GLN A 400 22.43 -0.82 6.71
N TYR A 401 21.10 -0.82 6.70
CA TYR A 401 20.30 -1.91 6.15
C TYR A 401 20.53 -2.09 4.65
N ARG A 402 20.57 -0.97 3.91
CA ARG A 402 20.86 -0.96 2.48
C ARG A 402 22.23 -1.55 2.17
N GLU A 403 23.26 -1.17 2.92
CA GLU A 403 24.61 -1.75 2.78
C GLU A 403 24.61 -3.25 3.13
N LEU A 404 24.06 -3.63 4.30
CA LEU A 404 24.03 -5.01 4.78
C LEU A 404 23.32 -5.97 3.82
N LYS A 405 22.18 -5.54 3.27
CA LYS A 405 21.37 -6.33 2.33
C LYS A 405 21.75 -6.10 0.87
N ARG A 406 22.80 -5.30 0.60
CA ARG A 406 23.29 -4.95 -0.74
C ARG A 406 22.16 -4.45 -1.65
N LEU A 407 21.30 -3.57 -1.11
CA LEU A 407 20.12 -3.06 -1.82
C LEU A 407 20.48 -2.18 -3.03
N ASP A 408 21.69 -1.67 -3.09
CA ASP A 408 22.21 -0.80 -4.15
C ASP A 408 23.11 -1.55 -5.16
N ASP A 409 23.30 -2.86 -4.94
CA ASP A 409 23.85 -3.76 -5.95
C ASP A 409 22.71 -4.22 -6.87
N LEU A 410 22.53 -3.49 -7.97
CA LEU A 410 21.40 -3.70 -8.87
C LEU A 410 21.43 -5.08 -9.57
N GLU A 411 22.61 -5.64 -9.84
CA GLU A 411 22.76 -7.01 -10.38
C GLU A 411 22.28 -8.05 -9.38
N HIS A 412 22.73 -7.89 -8.12
CA HIS A 412 22.33 -8.77 -7.03
C HIS A 412 20.81 -8.75 -6.80
N ILE A 413 20.21 -7.56 -6.74
CA ILE A 413 18.78 -7.41 -6.51
C ILE A 413 17.95 -7.90 -7.70
N ALA A 414 18.35 -7.61 -8.94
CA ALA A 414 17.66 -8.12 -10.13
C ALA A 414 17.60 -9.65 -10.13
N THR A 415 18.74 -10.30 -9.86
CA THR A 415 18.83 -11.77 -9.75
C THR A 415 17.91 -12.30 -8.63
N LYS A 416 17.87 -11.64 -7.48
CA LYS A 416 17.02 -12.02 -6.35
C LYS A 416 15.53 -11.90 -6.69
N ILE A 417 15.13 -10.82 -7.38
CA ILE A 417 13.75 -10.61 -7.85
C ILE A 417 13.34 -11.72 -8.83
N GLU A 418 14.20 -12.06 -9.80
CA GLU A 418 13.93 -13.14 -10.75
C GLU A 418 13.77 -14.49 -10.07
N LYS A 419 14.66 -14.81 -9.13
CA LYS A 419 14.58 -16.03 -8.32
C LYS A 419 13.27 -16.10 -7.54
N LEU A 420 12.87 -15.02 -6.87
CA LEU A 420 11.60 -14.97 -6.13
C LEU A 420 10.39 -15.12 -7.05
N ASN A 421 10.40 -14.48 -8.23
CA ASN A 421 9.34 -14.60 -9.22
C ASN A 421 9.26 -15.99 -9.85
N LYS A 422 10.38 -16.71 -9.98
CA LYS A 422 10.42 -18.10 -10.43
C LYS A 422 9.80 -19.01 -9.36
N ARG A 423 10.28 -18.90 -8.11
CA ARG A 423 9.73 -19.64 -6.96
C ARG A 423 8.24 -19.41 -6.78
N ALA A 424 7.78 -18.18 -6.95
CA ALA A 424 6.36 -17.82 -6.91
C ALA A 424 5.46 -18.62 -7.87
N LYS A 425 5.99 -19.00 -9.03
CA LYS A 425 5.25 -19.73 -10.08
C LYS A 425 5.33 -21.24 -9.87
N GLU A 426 6.46 -21.71 -9.33
CA GLU A 426 6.77 -23.14 -9.19
C GLU A 426 6.34 -23.72 -7.84
N GLU A 427 6.46 -22.95 -6.75
CA GLU A 427 6.18 -23.42 -5.41
C GLU A 427 4.67 -23.33 -5.08
N PRO A 428 4.09 -24.36 -4.45
CA PRO A 428 2.70 -24.32 -4.02
C PRO A 428 2.53 -23.28 -2.91
N LYS A 429 1.38 -22.60 -2.89
CA LYS A 429 1.01 -21.70 -1.79
C LYS A 429 0.73 -22.52 -0.53
N ILE A 430 1.59 -22.42 0.47
CA ILE A 430 1.42 -23.10 1.76
C ILE A 430 0.56 -22.21 2.67
N LEU A 431 -0.58 -22.72 3.12
CA LEU A 431 -1.37 -22.10 4.19
C LEU A 431 -1.03 -22.79 5.52
N PRO A 432 -0.90 -22.03 6.64
CA PRO A 432 -0.74 -22.64 7.95
C PRO A 432 -1.87 -23.63 8.22
N MET A 433 -1.52 -24.85 8.61
CA MET A 433 -2.48 -25.93 8.86
C MET A 433 -3.54 -25.52 9.90
N SER A 434 -3.15 -24.76 10.92
CA SER A 434 -4.06 -24.23 11.95
C SER A 434 -5.14 -23.33 11.35
N TYR A 435 -4.79 -22.48 10.38
CA TYR A 435 -5.75 -21.63 9.66
C TYR A 435 -6.63 -22.47 8.72
N ALA A 436 -6.05 -23.40 7.96
CA ALA A 436 -6.80 -24.28 7.06
C ALA A 436 -7.83 -25.13 7.84
N ILE A 437 -7.42 -25.73 8.96
CA ILE A 437 -8.28 -26.46 9.89
C ILE A 437 -9.32 -25.53 10.51
N ALA A 438 -8.95 -24.29 10.84
CA ALA A 438 -9.86 -23.32 11.44
C ALA A 438 -11.01 -22.94 10.51
N VAL A 439 -10.71 -22.73 9.23
CA VAL A 439 -11.67 -22.44 8.17
C VAL A 439 -12.51 -23.69 7.84
N ALA A 440 -11.88 -24.87 7.76
CA ALA A 440 -12.55 -26.14 7.46
C ALA A 440 -13.53 -26.59 8.57
N ASN A 441 -13.11 -26.56 9.84
CA ASN A 441 -13.96 -27.00 10.96
C ASN A 441 -15.18 -26.10 11.16
N LYS A 442 -15.13 -24.82 10.76
CA LYS A 442 -16.27 -23.90 10.85
C LYS A 442 -17.21 -23.98 9.63
N THR A 443 -16.71 -24.34 8.45
CA THR A 443 -17.57 -24.64 7.29
C THR A 443 -18.37 -25.93 7.48
N VAL A 444 -17.82 -26.93 8.18
CA VAL A 444 -18.54 -28.17 8.54
C VAL A 444 -19.65 -27.92 9.59
N LYS A 445 -19.48 -26.97 10.52
CA LYS A 445 -20.53 -26.62 11.50
C LYS A 445 -21.81 -26.10 10.86
N ASN A 446 -21.72 -25.41 9.72
CA ASN A 446 -22.89 -24.86 9.03
C ASN A 446 -23.75 -25.93 8.31
N PHE A 447 -23.27 -27.18 8.16
CA PHE A 447 -24.05 -28.27 7.56
C PHE A 447 -24.80 -29.14 8.58
N ASN A 448 -24.39 -29.15 9.86
CA ASN A 448 -24.89 -30.13 10.85
C ASN A 448 -25.72 -29.54 12.01
N ASP A 449 -25.94 -28.23 12.07
CA ASP A 449 -26.74 -27.58 13.14
C ASP A 449 -28.27 -27.68 12.94
N SER A 450 -28.76 -28.83 12.44
CA SER A 450 -30.20 -29.15 12.43
C SER A 450 -30.62 -30.17 13.49
N ASN A 451 -29.73 -30.81 14.24
CA ASN A 451 -30.14 -31.79 15.26
C ASN A 451 -29.06 -32.01 16.35
N ASN A 452 -29.05 -31.20 17.41
CA ASN A 452 -28.93 -31.68 18.81
C ASN A 452 -28.75 -30.52 19.81
N GLY A 453 -29.70 -30.39 20.74
CA GLY A 453 -29.75 -29.38 21.79
C GLY A 453 -28.79 -29.59 22.96
N LYS A 454 -27.47 -29.58 22.72
CA LYS A 454 -26.48 -29.38 23.79
C LYS A 454 -25.61 -28.18 23.46
N LYS A 455 -25.74 -27.10 24.26
CA LYS A 455 -24.81 -25.95 24.27
C LYS A 455 -23.42 -26.46 24.66
N ARG A 456 -22.65 -26.95 23.68
CA ARG A 456 -21.21 -27.15 23.82
C ARG A 456 -20.57 -25.77 23.77
N ASN A 457 -19.73 -25.46 24.77
CA ASN A 457 -18.95 -24.22 24.79
C ASN A 457 -18.30 -24.04 23.41
N ASN A 458 -18.62 -22.93 22.74
CA ASN A 458 -17.96 -22.57 21.50
C ASN A 458 -16.48 -22.42 21.84
N LEU A 459 -15.66 -23.41 21.46
CA LEU A 459 -14.22 -23.29 21.46
C LEU A 459 -13.91 -22.08 20.58
N VAL A 460 -13.68 -20.93 21.22
CA VAL A 460 -13.06 -19.79 20.57
C VAL A 460 -11.69 -20.32 20.18
N GLN A 461 -11.41 -20.35 18.87
CA GLN A 461 -10.07 -20.67 18.42
C GLN A 461 -9.12 -19.76 19.19
N GLN A 462 -8.20 -20.38 19.93
CA GLN A 462 -7.14 -19.67 20.61
C GLN A 462 -6.24 -19.11 19.51
N THR A 463 -6.63 -17.95 19.00
CA THR A 463 -5.80 -17.16 18.12
C THR A 463 -4.93 -16.29 19.01
N GLU A 464 -3.64 -16.23 18.73
CA GLU A 464 -2.70 -15.31 19.40
C GLU A 464 -3.04 -13.82 19.14
N PHE A 465 -4.07 -13.54 18.34
CA PHE A 465 -4.58 -12.20 18.03
C PHE A 465 -5.36 -11.59 19.19
N GLY A 466 -5.30 -10.26 19.30
CA GLY A 466 -6.02 -9.51 20.33
C GLY A 466 -7.54 -9.56 20.20
N GLY A 467 -8.08 -10.01 19.07
CA GLY A 467 -9.53 -10.08 18.80
C GLY A 467 -10.11 -8.75 18.36
N ALA A 468 -11.43 -8.61 18.43
CA ALA A 468 -12.15 -7.40 18.03
C ALA A 468 -13.13 -6.94 19.12
N THR A 469 -13.18 -5.63 19.36
CA THR A 469 -14.10 -5.01 20.33
C THR A 469 -14.86 -3.87 19.67
N PHE A 470 -16.15 -3.78 19.99
CA PHE A 470 -17.03 -2.75 19.51
C PHE A 470 -16.92 -1.49 20.36
N TYR A 471 -16.82 -0.32 19.71
CA TYR A 471 -16.82 0.98 20.37
C TYR A 471 -17.86 1.91 19.72
N ASN A 472 -18.55 2.70 20.54
CA ASN A 472 -19.49 3.73 20.08
C ASN A 472 -18.85 5.12 20.02
N ASP A 473 -17.68 5.30 20.64
CA ASP A 473 -16.98 6.57 20.71
C ASP A 473 -15.49 6.35 20.37
N PRO A 474 -14.92 7.15 19.46
CA PRO A 474 -13.54 7.00 19.01
C PRO A 474 -12.52 7.33 20.10
N LYS A 475 -12.87 8.21 21.06
CA LYS A 475 -11.98 8.54 22.17
C LYS A 475 -11.89 7.38 23.15
N GLU A 476 -13.00 6.72 23.48
CA GLU A 476 -13.00 5.47 24.26
C GLU A 476 -12.15 4.38 23.59
N ALA A 477 -12.34 4.17 22.27
CA ALA A 477 -11.53 3.23 21.49
C ALA A 477 -10.03 3.55 21.58
N PHE A 478 -9.66 4.82 21.43
CA PHE A 478 -8.27 5.24 21.54
C PHE A 478 -7.71 5.03 22.96
N LEU A 479 -8.46 5.42 23.98
CA LEU A 479 -8.06 5.28 25.39
C LEU A 479 -7.87 3.82 25.80
N SER A 480 -8.61 2.89 25.19
CA SER A 480 -8.44 1.45 25.42
C SER A 480 -7.01 0.95 25.14
N THR A 481 -6.25 1.64 24.28
CA THR A 481 -4.85 1.29 23.97
C THR A 481 -3.89 1.59 25.12
N PHE A 482 -4.30 2.39 26.09
CA PHE A 482 -3.52 2.74 27.28
C PHE A 482 -3.97 1.87 28.43
N SER A 483 -3.52 0.62 28.46
CA SER A 483 -3.82 -0.32 29.56
C SER A 483 -3.45 0.29 30.92
N ASN A 484 -4.42 0.46 31.83
CA ASN A 484 -4.23 0.67 33.28
C ASN A 484 -3.26 1.78 33.74
N ILE A 485 -3.09 2.88 33.00
CA ILE A 485 -2.59 4.11 33.62
C ILE A 485 -3.78 4.71 34.34
N LYS A 486 -3.94 4.42 35.64
CA LYS A 486 -4.89 5.14 36.49
C LYS A 486 -4.70 6.64 36.21
N THR A 487 -5.73 7.25 35.64
CA THR A 487 -5.91 8.71 35.56
C THR A 487 -5.70 9.35 36.92
#